data_AF-A0A4W3KH28-F1
#
_entry.id   AF-A0A4W3KH28-F1
#
_cell.length_a   1.000
_cell.length_b   1.000
_cell.length_c   1.000
_cell.angle_alpha   90.00
_cell.angle_beta   90.00
_cell.angle_gamma   90.00
#
_symmetry.space_group_name_H-M   'P 1'
#
loop_
_entity.id
_entity.type
_entity.pdbx_description
1 polymer ?
#
loop_
_entity_poly.entity_id
_entity_poly.type
_entity_poly.pdbx_seq_one_letter_code
_entity_poly.pdbx_strand_id
1 'polypeptide(L)'
;HVGPCWYSSPIPLLGAFLLLLSQGHALDCTLVCQLCTRTQIQSFANMPNLHTLHLANNRISWISNSSFGRLTRLQFLYLQGNLLTRIPSHTFGGLKHVKRLALSKNPIDQVHPFAFIGLENLEFLYLDNAKITTLAQNGFASLTNLKHLMAATLKILHLANNHLSSLRAEVLRPLASLAHLLVSGNPWECNCQLLDLRGWLLSSSLIVSIRCQSPLELCGKALQNINVKEIGRCNTTLAPLALDARERASTTNIVMTSLESGIALGSSQKLNCSEPREW
;
A
#
# COMPACT_ATOMS: atom_id res chain seq x y z
N HIS A 1 23.17 0.20 29.04
CA HIS A 1 22.06 -0.60 29.59
C HIS A 1 20.74 0.06 29.22
N VAL A 2 19.86 -0.62 28.49
CA VAL A 2 18.51 -0.12 28.17
C VAL A 2 17.55 -1.16 28.74
N GLY A 3 16.72 -0.72 29.69
CA GLY A 3 15.82 -1.55 30.50
C GLY A 3 14.58 -2.06 29.74
N PRO A 4 13.69 -2.80 30.44
CA PRO A 4 12.48 -3.37 29.84
C PRO A 4 11.56 -2.28 29.27
N CYS A 5 10.64 -2.65 28.38
CA CYS A 5 9.73 -1.73 27.69
C CYS A 5 8.89 -0.92 28.70
N TRP A 6 9.28 0.32 28.98
CA TRP A 6 8.45 1.30 29.67
C TRP A 6 8.00 2.37 28.68
N TYR A 7 6.71 2.69 28.76
CA TYR A 7 6.03 3.77 28.06
C TYR A 7 6.84 5.07 28.13
N SER A 8 7.29 5.61 26.99
CA SER A 8 7.76 7.00 26.92
C SER A 8 6.66 7.87 26.33
N SER A 9 5.75 8.35 27.19
CA SER A 9 4.97 9.57 26.92
C SER A 9 5.48 10.69 27.84
N PRO A 10 5.51 11.95 27.39
CA PRO A 10 5.74 13.07 28.28
C PRO A 10 4.45 13.36 29.06
N ILE A 11 4.59 13.72 30.35
CA ILE A 11 3.59 14.31 31.28
C ILE A 11 2.88 13.31 32.25
N PRO A 12 2.70 13.65 33.54
CA PRO A 12 2.74 12.68 34.65
C PRO A 12 1.35 12.26 35.12
N LEU A 13 1.00 10.97 34.99
CA LEU A 13 -0.11 10.39 35.77
C LEU A 13 0.17 8.93 36.11
N LEU A 14 0.89 8.71 37.22
CA LEU A 14 0.97 7.40 37.91
C LEU A 14 -0.43 6.82 38.21
N GLY A 15 -1.46 7.65 38.28
CA GLY A 15 -2.85 7.24 38.56
C GLY A 15 -3.53 6.44 37.44
N ALA A 16 -3.14 6.63 36.17
CA ALA A 16 -3.71 5.87 35.05
C ALA A 16 -3.17 4.43 34.99
N PHE A 17 -2.00 4.18 35.59
CA PHE A 17 -1.32 2.89 35.57
C PHE A 17 -2.03 1.82 36.43
N LEU A 18 -2.65 2.23 37.55
CA LEU A 18 -3.39 1.31 38.42
C LEU A 18 -4.77 0.92 37.87
N LEU A 19 -5.41 1.79 37.08
CA LEU A 19 -6.71 1.52 36.44
C LEU A 19 -6.61 0.52 35.27
N LEU A 20 -5.46 0.45 34.59
CA LEU A 20 -5.25 -0.47 33.47
C LEU A 20 -4.98 -1.91 33.91
N LEU A 21 -4.38 -2.11 35.10
CA LEU A 21 -4.13 -3.44 35.65
C LEU A 21 -5.41 -4.16 36.12
N SER A 22 -6.48 -3.42 36.42
CA SER A 22 -7.75 -4.02 36.85
C SER A 22 -8.67 -4.47 35.71
N GLN A 23 -8.31 -4.22 34.43
CA GLN A 23 -9.16 -4.54 33.27
C GLN A 23 -8.64 -5.64 32.33
N GLY A 24 -7.57 -6.36 32.71
CA GLY A 24 -7.14 -7.56 31.97
C GLY A 24 -6.67 -7.30 30.53
N HIS A 25 -6.29 -6.07 30.18
CA HIS A 25 -5.71 -5.78 28.88
C HIS A 25 -4.29 -6.36 28.78
N ALA A 26 -4.02 -7.11 27.72
CA ALA A 26 -2.69 -7.61 27.40
C ALA A 26 -1.69 -6.45 27.42
N LEU A 27 -0.60 -6.60 28.18
CA LEU A 27 0.50 -5.64 28.21
C LEU A 27 1.15 -5.59 26.82
N ASP A 28 0.67 -4.69 25.95
CA ASP A 28 1.19 -4.49 24.60
C ASP A 28 2.59 -3.85 24.67
N CYS A 29 3.61 -4.62 24.30
CA CYS A 29 4.98 -4.12 24.19
C CYS A 29 5.10 -3.20 22.96
N THR A 30 4.87 -1.91 23.19
CA THR A 30 5.01 -0.83 22.22
C THR A 30 6.27 -0.02 22.47
N LEU A 31 7.08 0.19 21.43
CA LEU A 31 8.22 1.12 21.45
C LEU A 31 7.91 2.32 20.56
N VAL A 32 8.03 3.53 21.11
CA VAL A 32 7.90 4.78 20.37
C VAL A 32 9.23 5.52 20.37
N CYS A 33 9.89 5.61 19.21
CA CYS A 33 11.09 6.43 19.05
C CYS A 33 10.72 7.76 18.37
N GLN A 34 10.64 8.84 19.14
CA GLN A 34 10.36 10.19 18.62
C GLN A 34 11.64 10.98 18.25
N LEU A 35 12.81 10.45 18.62
CA LEU A 35 14.12 11.10 18.48
C LEU A 35 15.20 10.08 18.04
N CYS A 36 14.86 9.15 17.16
CA CYS A 36 15.88 8.36 16.47
C CYS A 36 16.60 9.30 15.48
N THR A 37 17.46 10.18 16.02
CA THR A 37 18.20 11.23 15.31
C THR A 37 19.31 10.66 14.43
N ARG A 38 19.57 9.35 14.51
CA ARG A 38 20.45 8.65 13.59
C ARG A 38 19.71 8.41 12.27
N THR A 39 20.34 8.80 11.18
CA THR A 39 19.91 8.54 9.80
C THR A 39 19.80 7.04 9.47
N GLN A 40 20.29 6.16 10.36
CA GLN A 40 20.40 4.72 10.19
C GLN A 40 19.90 3.95 11.41
N ILE A 41 19.10 2.93 11.17
CA ILE A 41 18.76 1.90 12.18
C ILE A 41 19.85 0.82 12.13
N GLN A 42 20.45 0.50 13.28
CA GLN A 42 21.51 -0.50 13.34
C GLN A 42 21.01 -1.87 13.85
N SER A 43 20.24 -1.94 14.95
CA SER A 43 19.55 -3.19 15.36
C SER A 43 18.59 -3.00 16.54
N PHE A 44 17.45 -3.70 16.52
CA PHE A 44 16.55 -3.87 17.66
C PHE A 44 16.67 -5.27 18.30
N ALA A 45 17.82 -5.94 18.16
CA ALA A 45 18.02 -7.35 18.53
C ALA A 45 17.62 -7.72 19.97
N ASN A 46 17.72 -6.78 20.92
CA ASN A 46 17.47 -7.03 22.34
C ASN A 46 15.98 -6.89 22.75
N MET A 47 15.07 -6.72 21.79
CA MET A 47 13.63 -6.55 22.03
C MET A 47 12.77 -7.61 21.31
N PRO A 48 13.00 -8.92 21.53
CA PRO A 48 12.31 -9.98 20.79
C PRO A 48 10.80 -10.05 21.05
N ASN A 49 10.33 -9.48 22.17
CA ASN A 49 8.92 -9.47 22.58
C ASN A 49 8.13 -8.25 22.10
N LEU A 50 8.74 -7.40 21.26
CA LEU A 50 8.08 -6.20 20.76
C LEU A 50 6.93 -6.57 19.81
N HIS A 51 5.74 -6.00 20.05
CA HIS A 51 4.56 -6.20 19.21
C HIS A 51 4.32 -5.00 18.29
N THR A 52 4.62 -3.79 18.77
CA THR A 52 4.41 -2.55 18.02
C THR A 52 5.67 -1.69 18.04
N LEU A 53 6.10 -1.24 16.85
CA LEU A 53 7.27 -0.38 16.67
C LEU A 53 6.89 0.90 15.92
N HIS A 54 6.92 2.03 16.62
CA HIS A 54 6.71 3.36 16.06
C HIS A 54 8.03 4.07 15.79
N LEU A 55 8.32 4.27 14.50
CA LEU A 55 9.47 5.01 13.98
C LEU A 55 9.04 6.12 13.01
N ALA A 56 7.74 6.43 12.96
CA ALA A 56 7.17 7.43 12.08
C ALA A 56 7.72 8.85 12.36
N ASN A 57 7.75 9.69 11.33
CA ASN A 57 8.14 11.11 11.40
C ASN A 57 9.55 11.34 11.98
N ASN A 58 10.50 10.45 11.66
CA ASN A 58 11.91 10.64 11.97
C ASN A 58 12.68 11.06 10.69
N ARG A 59 14.02 10.99 10.73
CA ARG A 59 14.91 11.27 9.59
C ARG A 59 15.62 10.02 9.08
N ILE A 60 14.95 8.86 9.16
CA ILE A 60 15.54 7.58 8.77
C ILE A 60 15.65 7.55 7.24
N SER A 61 16.85 7.52 6.71
CA SER A 61 17.10 7.40 5.26
C SER A 61 17.55 6.00 4.85
N TRP A 62 17.94 5.17 5.82
CA TRP A 62 18.42 3.82 5.57
C TRP A 62 18.07 2.84 6.70
N ILE A 63 17.70 1.62 6.31
CA ILE A 63 17.42 0.50 7.20
C ILE A 63 18.34 -0.65 6.80
N SER A 64 19.08 -1.21 7.76
CA SER A 64 19.91 -2.38 7.51
C SER A 64 19.06 -3.65 7.38
N ASN A 65 19.51 -4.62 6.57
CA ASN A 65 18.80 -5.90 6.40
C ASN A 65 18.60 -6.70 7.70
N SER A 66 19.39 -6.41 8.74
CA SER A 66 19.31 -7.06 10.05
C SER A 66 18.61 -6.21 11.12
N SER A 67 18.17 -4.99 10.78
CA SER A 67 17.58 -4.05 11.73
C SER A 67 16.41 -4.65 12.51
N PHE A 68 15.57 -5.44 11.83
CA PHE A 68 14.36 -6.01 12.38
C PHE A 68 14.40 -7.54 12.57
N GLY A 69 15.47 -8.24 12.16
CA GLY A 69 15.49 -9.70 12.01
C GLY A 69 15.32 -10.55 13.29
N ARG A 70 15.24 -9.92 14.46
CA ARG A 70 14.98 -10.57 15.76
C ARG A 70 13.60 -10.22 16.34
N LEU A 71 12.87 -9.30 15.70
CA LEU A 71 11.54 -8.86 16.14
C LEU A 71 10.47 -9.86 15.71
N THR A 72 10.61 -11.12 16.13
CA THR A 72 9.79 -12.23 15.65
C THR A 72 8.35 -12.16 16.14
N ARG A 73 8.03 -11.34 17.14
CA ARG A 73 6.66 -11.11 17.64
C ARG A 73 6.02 -9.81 17.13
N LEU A 74 6.74 -9.05 16.28
CA LEU A 74 6.26 -7.76 15.80
C LEU A 74 5.03 -7.94 14.92
N GLN A 75 3.99 -7.15 15.18
CA GLN A 75 2.73 -7.13 14.45
C GLN A 75 2.50 -5.81 13.71
N PHE A 76 2.96 -4.69 14.28
CA PHE A 76 2.73 -3.35 13.73
C PHE A 76 4.05 -2.59 13.59
N LEU A 77 4.37 -2.17 12.36
CA LEU A 77 5.57 -1.39 12.05
C LEU A 77 5.20 -0.08 11.34
N TYR A 78 5.49 1.05 12.00
CA TYR A 78 5.19 2.39 11.51
C TYR A 78 6.47 3.13 11.14
N LEU A 79 6.67 3.38 9.85
CA LEU A 79 7.84 4.05 9.25
C LEU A 79 7.44 5.26 8.40
N GLN A 80 6.17 5.67 8.42
CA GLN A 80 5.68 6.78 7.61
C GLN A 80 6.36 8.11 7.94
N GLY A 81 6.53 8.99 6.95
CA GLY A 81 7.13 10.32 7.15
C GLY A 81 8.63 10.29 7.44
N ASN A 82 9.37 9.35 6.84
CA ASN A 82 10.82 9.27 6.92
C ASN A 82 11.45 9.63 5.56
N LEU A 83 12.75 9.35 5.38
CA LEU A 83 13.54 9.70 4.19
C LEU A 83 13.97 8.47 3.39
N LEU A 84 13.22 7.37 3.48
CA LEU A 84 13.52 6.13 2.77
C LEU A 84 13.31 6.34 1.27
N THR A 85 14.37 6.18 0.48
CA THR A 85 14.29 6.27 -0.98
C THR A 85 14.03 4.92 -1.66
N ARG A 86 14.29 3.82 -0.95
CA ARG A 86 14.10 2.45 -1.42
C ARG A 86 13.75 1.55 -0.25
N ILE A 87 13.15 0.40 -0.55
CA ILE A 87 12.99 -0.71 0.40
C ILE A 87 14.08 -1.73 0.06
N PRO A 88 15.18 -1.83 0.84
CA PRO A 88 16.22 -2.81 0.57
C PRO A 88 15.66 -4.24 0.60
N SER A 89 16.14 -5.10 -0.31
CA SER A 89 15.80 -6.52 -0.30
C SER A 89 16.08 -7.12 1.09
N HIS A 90 15.16 -7.95 1.59
CA HIS A 90 15.27 -8.62 2.88
C HIS A 90 15.21 -7.72 4.13
N THR A 91 14.88 -6.43 4.01
CA THR A 91 14.68 -5.53 5.17
C THR A 91 13.74 -6.12 6.22
N PHE A 92 12.69 -6.79 5.76
CA PHE A 92 11.65 -7.39 6.60
C PHE A 92 11.83 -8.90 6.82
N GLY A 93 13.03 -9.42 6.55
CA GLY A 93 13.34 -10.83 6.73
C GLY A 93 13.06 -11.30 8.16
N GLY A 94 12.23 -12.33 8.30
CA GLY A 94 11.87 -12.92 9.60
C GLY A 94 10.71 -12.25 10.33
N LEU A 95 10.12 -11.18 9.78
CA LEU A 95 8.96 -10.48 10.35
C LEU A 95 7.62 -11.18 10.03
N LYS A 96 7.55 -12.47 10.32
CA LYS A 96 6.45 -13.34 9.91
C LYS A 96 5.09 -12.94 10.49
N HIS A 97 5.07 -12.25 11.64
CA HIS A 97 3.85 -11.89 12.35
C HIS A 97 3.37 -10.46 12.07
N VAL A 98 4.10 -9.68 11.25
CA VAL A 98 3.71 -8.31 10.93
C VAL A 98 2.45 -8.34 10.09
N LYS A 99 1.39 -7.71 10.64
CA LYS A 99 0.08 -7.54 10.00
C LYS A 99 -0.04 -6.18 9.32
N ARG A 100 0.66 -5.17 9.83
CA ARG A 100 0.57 -3.80 9.32
C ARG A 100 1.95 -3.19 9.13
N LEU A 101 2.18 -2.68 7.93
CA LEU A 101 3.36 -1.91 7.56
C LEU A 101 2.93 -0.57 6.97
N ALA A 102 3.34 0.52 7.63
CA ALA A 102 3.11 1.87 7.14
C ALA A 102 4.42 2.51 6.66
N LEU A 103 4.50 2.80 5.36
CA LEU A 103 5.64 3.41 4.68
C LEU A 103 5.27 4.72 3.97
N SER A 104 4.01 5.17 4.05
CA SER A 104 3.53 6.39 3.41
C SER A 104 4.40 7.61 3.72
N LYS A 105 4.43 8.60 2.81
CA LYS A 105 5.24 9.83 2.97
C LYS A 105 6.76 9.57 3.13
N ASN A 106 7.29 8.51 2.51
CA ASN A 106 8.72 8.31 2.28
C ASN A 106 9.01 8.52 0.80
N PRO A 107 10.16 9.08 0.37
CA PRO A 107 10.47 9.29 -1.05
C PRO A 107 10.87 8.01 -1.82
N ILE A 108 10.09 6.93 -1.69
CA ILE A 108 10.29 5.64 -2.35
C ILE A 108 9.88 5.73 -3.83
N ASP A 109 10.87 5.70 -4.71
CA ASP A 109 10.64 5.85 -6.15
C ASP A 109 10.15 4.55 -6.83
N GLN A 110 10.54 3.39 -6.31
CA GLN A 110 10.23 2.08 -6.90
C GLN A 110 9.94 1.01 -5.85
N VAL A 111 9.03 0.09 -6.19
CA VAL A 111 8.88 -1.19 -5.46
C VAL A 111 9.59 -2.28 -6.26
N HIS A 112 10.78 -2.66 -5.81
CA HIS A 112 11.60 -3.70 -6.43
C HIS A 112 10.99 -5.11 -6.27
N PRO A 113 11.42 -6.09 -7.09
CA PRO A 113 11.01 -7.48 -6.93
C PRO A 113 11.25 -7.99 -5.51
N PHE A 114 10.27 -8.68 -4.95
CA PHE A 114 10.35 -9.31 -3.61
C PHE A 114 10.67 -8.33 -2.47
N ALA A 115 10.34 -7.04 -2.60
CA ALA A 115 10.62 -6.00 -1.60
C ALA A 115 10.05 -6.33 -0.20
N PHE A 116 8.98 -7.12 -0.14
CA PHE A 116 8.27 -7.49 1.09
C PHE A 116 8.55 -8.92 1.56
N ILE A 117 9.67 -9.51 1.16
CA ILE A 117 10.06 -10.86 1.59
C ILE A 117 10.16 -10.95 3.11
N GLY A 118 9.53 -11.99 3.68
CA GLY A 118 9.45 -12.25 5.12
C GLY A 118 8.15 -11.79 5.79
N LEU A 119 7.32 -11.00 5.11
CA LEU A 119 6.03 -10.49 5.61
C LEU A 119 4.86 -11.44 5.25
N GLU A 120 4.91 -12.66 5.76
CA GLU A 120 3.98 -13.75 5.40
C GLU A 120 2.51 -13.50 5.80
N ASN A 121 2.28 -12.72 6.87
CA ASN A 121 0.95 -12.43 7.43
C ASN A 121 0.53 -10.95 7.28
N LEU A 122 1.08 -10.24 6.28
CA LEU A 122 0.79 -8.83 6.09
C LEU A 122 -0.64 -8.63 5.57
N GLU A 123 -1.45 -7.91 6.34
CA GLU A 123 -2.84 -7.59 6.02
C GLU A 123 -3.02 -6.16 5.50
N PHE A 124 -2.20 -5.21 5.96
CA PHE A 124 -2.30 -3.78 5.66
C PHE A 124 -0.95 -3.22 5.22
N LEU A 125 -0.90 -2.69 4.00
CA LEU A 125 0.28 -2.04 3.44
C LEU A 125 -0.04 -0.63 2.97
N TYR A 126 0.63 0.36 3.57
CA TYR A 126 0.47 1.77 3.24
C TYR A 126 1.70 2.34 2.55
N LEU A 127 1.53 2.76 1.30
CA LEU A 127 2.54 3.36 0.43
C LEU A 127 2.03 4.67 -0.20
N ASP A 128 1.06 5.32 0.42
CA ASP A 128 0.52 6.60 -0.06
C ASP A 128 1.60 7.69 -0.05
N ASN A 129 1.54 8.62 -1.00
CA ASN A 129 2.41 9.79 -1.02
C ASN A 129 3.90 9.43 -0.98
N ALA A 130 4.29 8.31 -1.61
CA ALA A 130 5.65 7.79 -1.55
C ALA A 130 6.51 8.18 -2.77
N LYS A 131 5.92 8.83 -3.78
CA LYS A 131 6.55 9.16 -5.08
C LYS A 131 6.84 7.95 -5.97
N ILE A 132 6.15 6.82 -5.75
CA ILE A 132 6.37 5.60 -6.52
C ILE A 132 6.03 5.85 -7.99
N THR A 133 6.96 5.52 -8.88
CA THR A 133 6.79 5.61 -10.34
C THR A 133 6.55 4.24 -10.97
N THR A 134 7.13 3.18 -10.38
CA THR A 134 7.07 1.84 -10.94
C THR A 134 6.90 0.78 -9.84
N LEU A 135 6.10 -0.24 -10.18
CA LEU A 135 5.93 -1.45 -9.39
C LEU A 135 6.44 -2.62 -10.22
N ALA A 136 7.49 -3.29 -9.74
CA ALA A 136 8.01 -4.45 -10.44
C ALA A 136 6.98 -5.59 -10.48
N GLN A 137 7.01 -6.41 -11.54
CA GLN A 137 6.08 -7.53 -11.74
C GLN A 137 5.95 -8.45 -10.52
N ASN A 138 7.07 -8.71 -9.84
CA ASN A 138 7.13 -9.56 -8.67
C ASN A 138 7.30 -8.77 -7.36
N GLY A 139 6.94 -7.47 -7.36
CA GLY A 139 7.10 -6.60 -6.20
C GLY A 139 6.33 -7.09 -4.97
N PHE A 140 5.12 -7.62 -5.18
CA PHE A 140 4.27 -8.19 -4.14
C PHE A 140 4.22 -9.72 -4.13
N ALA A 141 4.94 -10.40 -5.03
CA ALA A 141 4.93 -11.86 -5.14
C ALA A 141 5.33 -12.54 -3.82
N SER A 142 6.21 -11.90 -3.04
CA SER A 142 6.66 -12.39 -1.74
C SER A 142 5.59 -12.38 -0.64
N LEU A 143 4.47 -11.69 -0.85
CA LEU A 143 3.33 -11.70 0.08
C LEU A 143 2.49 -12.97 -0.07
N THR A 144 2.71 -13.76 -1.12
CA THR A 144 2.08 -15.07 -1.31
C THR A 144 3.00 -16.13 -0.73
N ASN A 145 2.50 -16.96 0.19
CA ASN A 145 3.31 -18.02 0.77
C ASN A 145 3.35 -19.23 -0.18
N LEU A 146 4.27 -19.18 -1.16
CA LEU A 146 4.45 -20.24 -2.14
C LEU A 146 4.81 -21.59 -1.50
N LYS A 147 5.44 -21.61 -0.32
CA LYS A 147 5.81 -22.85 0.38
C LYS A 147 4.62 -23.60 0.96
N HIS A 148 3.56 -22.89 1.30
CA HIS A 148 2.36 -23.47 1.92
C HIS A 148 1.11 -23.36 1.02
N LEU A 149 1.28 -22.96 -0.24
CA LEU A 149 0.18 -22.70 -1.18
C LEU A 149 -0.89 -21.74 -0.61
N MET A 150 -0.54 -20.92 0.37
CA MET A 150 -1.47 -19.98 0.97
C MET A 150 -1.53 -18.71 0.13
N ALA A 151 -2.74 -18.29 -0.19
CA ALA A 151 -3.02 -17.00 -0.81
C ALA A 151 -2.40 -15.86 0.01
N ALA A 152 -1.97 -14.79 -0.67
CA ALA A 152 -1.51 -13.59 0.03
C ALA A 152 -2.59 -13.10 1.01
N THR A 153 -2.17 -12.75 2.22
CA THR A 153 -3.05 -12.28 3.31
C THR A 153 -3.41 -10.80 3.22
N LEU A 154 -2.82 -10.08 2.25
CA LEU A 154 -3.00 -8.64 2.11
C LEU A 154 -4.44 -8.30 1.75
N LYS A 155 -5.10 -7.55 2.65
CA LYS A 155 -6.49 -7.10 2.50
C LYS A 155 -6.56 -5.67 2.02
N ILE A 156 -5.62 -4.82 2.44
CA ILE A 156 -5.60 -3.40 2.15
C ILE A 156 -4.25 -3.00 1.55
N LEU A 157 -4.30 -2.45 0.34
CA LEU A 157 -3.17 -1.85 -0.35
C LEU A 157 -3.47 -0.40 -0.69
N HIS A 158 -2.63 0.48 -0.18
CA HIS A 158 -2.72 1.91 -0.40
C HIS A 158 -1.52 2.40 -1.21
N LEU A 159 -1.81 2.96 -2.38
CA LEU A 159 -0.87 3.50 -3.35
C LEU A 159 -1.33 4.89 -3.83
N ALA A 160 -2.18 5.58 -3.07
CA ALA A 160 -2.73 6.85 -3.50
C ALA A 160 -1.65 7.95 -3.55
N ASN A 161 -1.84 8.95 -4.41
CA ASN A 161 -0.96 10.12 -4.52
C ASN A 161 0.51 9.74 -4.80
N ASN A 162 0.74 8.77 -5.68
CA ASN A 162 2.06 8.43 -6.23
C ASN A 162 2.17 8.94 -7.68
N HIS A 163 3.20 8.48 -8.41
CA HIS A 163 3.47 8.85 -9.80
C HIS A 163 3.30 7.65 -10.75
N LEU A 164 2.37 6.74 -10.45
CA LEU A 164 2.09 5.59 -11.31
C LEU A 164 1.35 6.04 -12.57
N SER A 165 1.97 5.92 -13.74
CA SER A 165 1.26 6.11 -15.01
C SER A 165 0.53 4.85 -15.46
N SER A 166 1.02 3.68 -15.08
CA SER A 166 0.45 2.39 -15.46
C SER A 166 0.58 1.36 -14.33
N LEU A 167 -0.32 0.39 -14.31
CA LEU A 167 -0.34 -0.72 -13.36
C LEU A 167 -0.83 -1.97 -14.10
N ARG A 168 0.00 -2.99 -14.18
CA ARG A 168 -0.37 -4.26 -14.81
C ARG A 168 -1.15 -5.16 -13.86
N ALA A 169 -2.14 -5.88 -14.37
CA ALA A 169 -2.94 -6.81 -13.58
C ALA A 169 -2.07 -7.90 -12.91
N GLU A 170 -0.99 -8.38 -13.58
CA GLU A 170 -0.09 -9.40 -13.02
C GLU A 170 0.50 -9.02 -11.67
N VAL A 171 0.72 -7.73 -11.41
CA VAL A 171 1.26 -7.24 -10.12
C VAL A 171 0.25 -7.48 -8.98
N LEU A 172 -1.05 -7.42 -9.29
CA LEU A 172 -2.14 -7.58 -8.33
C LEU A 172 -2.67 -9.01 -8.23
N ARG A 173 -2.51 -9.84 -9.28
CA ARG A 173 -3.02 -11.23 -9.31
C ARG A 173 -2.63 -12.08 -8.09
N PRO A 174 -1.41 -11.98 -7.51
CA PRO A 174 -1.05 -12.74 -6.32
C PRO A 174 -1.87 -12.34 -5.06
N LEU A 175 -2.47 -11.15 -5.05
CA LEU A 175 -3.17 -10.56 -3.90
C LEU A 175 -4.64 -11.04 -3.83
N ALA A 176 -4.85 -12.34 -3.75
CA ALA A 176 -6.19 -12.94 -3.82
C ALA A 176 -7.14 -12.53 -2.66
N SER A 177 -6.61 -12.10 -1.51
CA SER A 177 -7.40 -11.61 -0.37
C SER A 177 -7.63 -10.10 -0.37
N LEU A 178 -7.20 -9.39 -1.42
CA LEU A 178 -7.30 -7.93 -1.48
C LEU A 178 -8.78 -7.52 -1.52
N ALA A 179 -9.18 -6.72 -0.53
CA ALA A 179 -10.54 -6.19 -0.40
C ALA A 179 -10.59 -4.68 -0.68
N HIS A 180 -9.49 -3.97 -0.42
CA HIS A 180 -9.41 -2.53 -0.59
C HIS A 180 -8.11 -2.13 -1.30
N LEU A 181 -8.25 -1.45 -2.43
CA LEU A 181 -7.17 -0.90 -3.22
C LEU A 181 -7.38 0.60 -3.41
N LEU A 182 -6.50 1.42 -2.85
CA LEU A 182 -6.50 2.87 -3.08
C LEU A 182 -5.38 3.24 -4.05
N VAL A 183 -5.76 3.70 -5.24
CA VAL A 183 -4.84 4.07 -6.34
C VAL A 183 -5.17 5.45 -6.92
N SER A 184 -6.06 6.19 -6.25
CA SER A 184 -6.40 7.55 -6.64
C SER A 184 -5.18 8.45 -6.61
N GLY A 185 -5.19 9.45 -7.48
CA GLY A 185 -4.17 10.47 -7.46
C GLY A 185 -2.82 10.12 -8.04
N ASN A 186 -2.81 9.13 -8.91
CA ASN A 186 -1.70 8.83 -9.77
C ASN A 186 -1.99 9.35 -11.19
N PRO A 187 -0.95 9.69 -11.98
CA PRO A 187 -1.08 10.22 -13.34
C PRO A 187 -1.40 9.12 -14.37
N TRP A 188 -2.56 8.46 -14.22
CA TRP A 188 -2.94 7.30 -15.03
C TRP A 188 -2.98 7.61 -16.53
N GLU A 189 -2.14 6.91 -17.27
CA GLU A 189 -2.11 6.93 -18.73
C GLU A 189 -2.95 5.77 -19.26
N CYS A 190 -4.15 6.09 -19.75
CA CYS A 190 -5.11 5.14 -20.25
C CYS A 190 -4.81 4.75 -21.70
N ASN A 191 -3.74 3.99 -21.87
CA ASN A 191 -3.32 3.37 -23.12
C ASN A 191 -3.49 1.84 -23.06
N CYS A 192 -2.99 1.12 -24.07
CA CYS A 192 -3.09 -0.34 -24.16
C CYS A 192 -2.54 -1.11 -22.96
N GLN A 193 -1.55 -0.56 -22.23
CA GLN A 193 -0.96 -1.23 -21.06
C GLN A 193 -1.94 -1.32 -19.89
N LEU A 194 -2.95 -0.45 -19.84
CA LEU A 194 -3.94 -0.40 -18.76
C LEU A 194 -5.18 -1.26 -19.04
N LEU A 195 -5.27 -1.86 -20.24
CA LEU A 195 -6.41 -2.69 -20.63
C LEU A 195 -6.50 -3.98 -19.81
N ASP A 196 -5.37 -4.63 -19.53
CA ASP A 196 -5.35 -5.84 -18.71
C ASP A 196 -5.84 -5.56 -17.29
N LEU A 197 -5.45 -4.40 -16.74
CA LEU A 197 -5.96 -3.95 -15.44
C LEU A 197 -7.45 -3.66 -15.49
N ARG A 198 -7.94 -2.99 -16.54
CA ARG A 198 -9.38 -2.76 -16.73
C ARG A 198 -10.16 -4.07 -16.74
N GLY A 199 -9.71 -5.05 -17.52
CA GLY A 199 -10.35 -6.37 -17.59
C GLY A 199 -10.35 -7.09 -16.24
N TRP A 200 -9.20 -7.07 -15.55
CA TRP A 200 -9.09 -7.64 -14.20
C TRP A 200 -10.03 -6.96 -13.20
N LEU A 201 -10.10 -5.63 -13.18
CA LEU A 201 -10.99 -4.87 -12.29
C LEU A 201 -12.47 -5.21 -12.52
N LEU A 202 -12.90 -5.32 -13.79
CA LEU A 202 -14.29 -5.70 -14.15
C LEU A 202 -14.65 -7.13 -13.73
N SER A 203 -13.66 -8.01 -13.59
CA SER A 203 -13.82 -9.39 -13.09
C SER A 203 -13.67 -9.52 -11.57
N SER A 204 -13.12 -8.51 -10.91
CA SER A 204 -12.87 -8.51 -9.47
C SER A 204 -14.07 -7.98 -8.67
N SER A 205 -14.08 -8.22 -7.36
CA SER A 205 -15.03 -7.60 -6.43
C SER A 205 -14.57 -6.22 -5.92
N LEU A 206 -13.43 -5.71 -6.42
CA LEU A 206 -12.85 -4.46 -5.93
C LEU A 206 -13.58 -3.24 -6.49
N ILE A 207 -13.93 -2.32 -5.61
CA ILE A 207 -14.48 -1.02 -5.98
C ILE A 207 -13.33 -0.01 -6.01
N VAL A 208 -12.84 0.29 -7.21
CA VAL A 208 -11.67 1.15 -7.42
C VAL A 208 -11.99 2.19 -8.47
N SER A 209 -11.71 3.47 -8.19
CA SER A 209 -11.84 4.54 -9.18
C SER A 209 -10.46 4.93 -9.72
N ILE A 210 -10.19 4.53 -10.95
CA ILE A 210 -9.04 5.00 -11.73
C ILE A 210 -9.59 6.01 -12.73
N ARG A 211 -9.17 7.27 -12.63
CA ARG A 211 -9.50 8.32 -13.60
C ARG A 211 -8.27 8.61 -14.45
N CYS A 212 -8.45 8.60 -15.76
CA CYS A 212 -7.37 8.86 -16.69
C CYS A 212 -6.91 10.32 -16.58
N GLN A 213 -5.62 10.53 -16.73
CA GLN A 213 -5.01 11.85 -16.87
C GLN A 213 -4.41 12.07 -18.26
N SER A 214 -4.11 10.98 -18.96
CA SER A 214 -3.65 10.96 -20.34
C SER A 214 -4.27 9.76 -21.07
N PRO A 215 -4.50 9.80 -22.39
CA PRO A 215 -4.40 10.98 -23.26
C PRO A 215 -5.52 12.01 -22.96
N LEU A 216 -5.43 13.21 -23.53
CA LEU A 216 -6.29 14.35 -23.19
C LEU A 216 -7.79 14.05 -23.42
N GLU A 217 -8.11 13.28 -24.45
CA GLU A 217 -9.47 12.90 -24.85
C GLU A 217 -10.14 11.96 -23.83
N LEU A 218 -9.33 11.28 -23.02
CA LEU A 218 -9.77 10.39 -21.95
C LEU A 218 -9.66 11.04 -20.58
N CYS A 219 -9.11 12.24 -20.47
CA CYS A 219 -8.85 12.86 -19.18
C CYS A 219 -10.13 13.00 -18.33
N GLY A 220 -10.04 12.62 -17.05
CA GLY A 220 -11.14 12.62 -16.09
C GLY A 220 -12.13 11.46 -16.22
N LYS A 221 -12.15 10.74 -17.35
CA LYS A 221 -12.99 9.55 -17.54
C LYS A 221 -12.51 8.42 -16.62
N ALA A 222 -13.46 7.68 -16.04
CA ALA A 222 -13.16 6.50 -15.24
C ALA A 222 -12.82 5.33 -16.15
N LEU A 223 -11.74 4.60 -15.85
CA LEU A 223 -11.20 3.51 -16.68
C LEU A 223 -12.25 2.44 -17.03
N GLN A 224 -13.12 2.09 -16.09
CA GLN A 224 -14.19 1.10 -16.31
C GLN A 224 -15.23 1.58 -17.34
N ASN A 225 -15.44 2.89 -17.43
CA ASN A 225 -16.47 3.51 -18.27
C ASN A 225 -15.97 3.86 -19.68
N ILE A 226 -14.68 3.65 -19.97
CA ILE A 226 -14.11 3.94 -21.28
C ILE A 226 -14.34 2.77 -22.22
N ASN A 227 -14.78 3.07 -23.44
CA ASN A 227 -14.85 2.08 -24.51
C ASN A 227 -13.43 1.68 -24.94
N VAL A 228 -13.14 0.38 -25.04
CA VAL A 228 -11.81 -0.13 -25.41
C VAL A 228 -11.35 0.43 -26.76
N LYS A 229 -12.28 0.72 -27.68
CA LYS A 229 -11.97 1.35 -28.97
C LYS A 229 -11.42 2.78 -28.84
N GLU A 230 -11.73 3.50 -27.76
CA GLU A 230 -11.22 4.85 -27.48
C GLU A 230 -9.79 4.84 -26.92
N ILE A 231 -9.32 3.73 -26.34
CA ILE A 231 -7.95 3.58 -25.77
C ILE A 231 -6.89 3.40 -26.89
N GLY A 232 -7.32 3.40 -28.15
CA GLY A 232 -6.46 3.29 -29.34
C GLY A 232 -6.45 1.88 -29.94
N ARG A 233 -5.70 1.70 -31.03
CA ARG A 233 -5.52 0.40 -31.69
C ARG A 233 -4.47 -0.43 -30.93
N CYS A 234 -4.93 -1.26 -30.00
CA CYS A 234 -4.06 -2.23 -29.34
C CYS A 234 -3.89 -3.46 -30.24
N ASN A 235 -2.66 -3.80 -30.61
CA ASN A 235 -2.37 -5.07 -31.29
C ASN A 235 -2.56 -6.20 -30.27
N THR A 236 -3.76 -6.74 -30.20
CA THR A 236 -4.11 -7.85 -29.30
C THR A 236 -3.55 -9.16 -29.86
N THR A 237 -2.25 -9.40 -29.72
CA THR A 237 -1.70 -10.77 -29.73
C THR A 237 -1.73 -11.41 -28.34
N LEU A 238 -2.16 -10.66 -27.31
CA LEU A 238 -2.36 -11.12 -25.94
C LEU A 238 -3.69 -10.58 -25.40
N ALA A 239 -4.82 -11.08 -25.93
CA ALA A 239 -6.11 -10.93 -25.25
C ALA A 239 -6.46 -12.29 -24.61
N PRO A 240 -6.51 -12.42 -23.28
CA PRO A 240 -7.19 -13.54 -22.67
C PRO A 240 -8.70 -13.32 -22.84
N LEU A 241 -9.31 -14.05 -23.78
CA LEU A 241 -10.69 -14.61 -23.86
C LEU A 241 -11.86 -13.99 -23.03
N ALA A 242 -11.84 -12.71 -22.65
CA ALA A 242 -12.86 -12.12 -21.77
C ALA A 242 -13.30 -10.69 -22.15
N LEU A 243 -13.00 -10.24 -23.37
CA LEU A 243 -13.62 -9.07 -23.96
C LEU A 243 -14.87 -9.57 -24.71
N ASP A 244 -16.06 -9.31 -24.15
CA ASP A 244 -17.40 -9.35 -24.78
C ASP A 244 -18.50 -10.19 -24.09
N ALA A 245 -18.27 -10.83 -22.93
CA ALA A 245 -19.32 -11.63 -22.28
C ALA A 245 -20.31 -10.86 -21.36
N ARG A 246 -20.19 -9.53 -21.20
CA ARG A 246 -21.02 -8.76 -20.24
C ARG A 246 -21.82 -7.58 -20.81
N GLU A 247 -21.83 -7.36 -22.13
CA GLU A 247 -22.68 -6.32 -22.74
C GLU A 247 -24.18 -6.68 -22.82
N ARG A 248 -24.61 -7.81 -22.24
CA ARG A 248 -26.04 -8.14 -22.05
C ARG A 248 -26.34 -8.60 -20.63
N ALA A 249 -26.30 -7.67 -19.67
CA ALA A 249 -27.18 -7.66 -18.49
C ALA A 249 -26.74 -6.54 -17.54
N SER A 250 -27.34 -5.36 -17.66
CA SER A 250 -27.71 -4.48 -16.53
C SER A 250 -28.29 -3.17 -17.08
N THR A 251 -29.46 -3.25 -17.69
CA THR A 251 -30.42 -2.14 -17.58
C THR A 251 -31.05 -2.23 -16.20
N THR A 252 -30.33 -1.74 -15.19
CA THR A 252 -30.93 -1.39 -13.91
C THR A 252 -30.46 0.01 -13.58
N ASN A 253 -31.37 0.97 -13.74
CA ASN A 253 -31.23 2.33 -13.25
C ASN A 253 -31.00 2.25 -11.74
N ILE A 254 -29.74 2.26 -11.30
CA ILE A 254 -29.41 2.54 -9.91
C ILE A 254 -29.31 4.05 -9.80
N VAL A 255 -30.41 4.65 -9.35
CA VAL A 255 -30.43 6.00 -8.83
C VAL A 255 -29.46 6.03 -7.65
N MET A 256 -28.34 6.74 -7.80
CA MET A 256 -27.47 7.13 -6.69
C MET A 256 -28.27 8.06 -5.77
N THR A 257 -28.92 7.51 -4.76
CA THR A 257 -29.42 8.30 -3.64
C THR A 257 -28.26 8.57 -2.69
N SER A 258 -28.07 9.85 -2.40
CA SER A 258 -27.09 10.37 -1.46
C SER A 258 -27.30 9.77 -0.07
N LEU A 259 -26.37 8.92 0.38
CA LEU A 259 -26.09 8.79 1.80
C LEU A 259 -24.83 9.61 2.11
N GLU A 260 -25.06 10.82 2.58
CA GLU A 260 -24.10 11.57 3.37
C GLU A 260 -23.89 10.83 4.70
N SER A 261 -22.82 10.06 4.77
CA SER A 261 -22.27 9.61 6.05
C SER A 261 -20.75 9.70 6.00
N GLY A 262 -20.25 10.91 6.28
CA GLY A 262 -19.20 11.14 7.28
C GLY A 262 -17.87 10.40 7.19
N ILE A 263 -17.44 9.92 6.02
CA ILE A 263 -16.06 9.47 5.80
C ILE A 263 -15.43 10.47 4.85
N ALA A 264 -14.45 11.23 5.35
CA ALA A 264 -13.74 12.25 4.60
C ALA A 264 -13.24 11.68 3.26
N LEU A 265 -13.96 12.02 2.19
CA LEU A 265 -13.53 11.79 0.82
C LEU A 265 -12.19 12.50 0.67
N GLY A 266 -11.17 11.71 0.30
CA GLY A 266 -9.85 12.23 -0.03
C GLY A 266 -9.99 13.44 -0.93
N SER A 267 -9.26 14.50 -0.57
CA SER A 267 -9.10 15.77 -1.30
C SER A 267 -9.41 15.63 -2.79
N SER A 268 -10.38 16.41 -3.29
CA SER A 268 -10.63 16.58 -4.73
C SER A 268 -9.32 16.92 -5.43
N GLN A 269 -8.70 15.91 -6.03
CA GLN A 269 -7.47 16.11 -6.76
C GLN A 269 -7.79 16.87 -8.02
N LYS A 270 -7.17 18.03 -8.20
CA LYS A 270 -7.16 18.72 -9.48
C LYS A 270 -6.50 17.79 -10.50
N LEU A 271 -7.32 17.19 -11.35
CA LEU A 271 -6.85 16.51 -12.57
C LEU A 271 -6.15 17.57 -13.42
N ASN A 272 -4.86 17.39 -13.66
CA ASN A 272 -4.10 18.32 -14.50
C ASN A 272 -4.22 17.85 -15.96
N CYS A 273 -5.36 18.18 -16.58
CA CYS A 273 -5.70 17.88 -17.98
C CYS A 273 -5.23 19.03 -18.91
N SER A 274 -3.98 19.47 -18.80
CA SER A 274 -3.42 20.50 -19.68
C SER A 274 -2.57 19.87 -20.77
N GLU A 275 -2.67 20.37 -22.02
CA GLU A 275 -1.74 20.03 -23.10
C GLU A 275 -0.28 20.26 -22.64
N PRO A 276 0.68 19.41 -23.06
CA PRO A 276 2.09 19.73 -22.86
C PRO A 276 2.34 21.07 -23.56
N ARG A 277 2.73 22.10 -22.80
CA ARG A 277 3.19 23.36 -23.40
C ARG A 277 4.34 22.99 -24.33
N GLU A 278 4.21 23.26 -25.63
CA GLU A 278 5.34 23.24 -26.54
C GLU A 278 6.34 24.32 -26.05
N TRP A 279 7.59 23.92 -25.81
CA TRP A 279 8.70 24.83 -25.48
C TRP A 279 9.59 24.97 -26.71
#